data_AF-A0A430UGW8-F1
#
_entry.id   AF-A0A430UGW8-F1
#
_cell.length_a   1.000
_cell.length_b   1.000
_cell.length_c   1.000
_cell.angle_alpha   90.00
_cell.angle_beta   90.00
_cell.angle_gamma   90.00
#
_symmetry.space_group_name_H-M   'P 1'
#
loop_
_entity.id
_entity.type
_entity.pdbx_description
1 polymer ?
#
loop_
_entity_poly.entity_id
_entity_poly.type
_entity_poly.pdbx_seq_one_letter_code
_entity_poly.pdbx_strand_id
1 'polypeptide(L)'
;MLVPPFYTQTPTHNSLHDQAGQFKLPQFQRDFVWNEAQVALLIDSIARNYPIGSLLLLEPSPDIQLSTRSLQAAIADFEHADSINNQNFELDNKDAPSNKDVTPEAQEFLILDGQQRLTSIVRVLLNANPSKTYWFDLGEIYESFHEERSDWIKQTKGKSEDTTRNNGRWIRADLILEGEEQQYVIKYFLKHLQEEERAMQAIQKVHRVFETIRNYQVPYILLEGQEGVEAICRIFETINSTGTRLTTFDLAVARYFPYPDLRDLFLRVLLDLGP
;
A
#
# COMPACT_ATOMS: atom_id res chain seq x y z
N MET A 1 -3.12 -7.83 -7.59
CA MET A 1 -3.76 -7.37 -6.32
C MET A 1 -4.47 -6.02 -6.44
N LEU A 2 -4.00 -5.08 -7.28
CA LEU A 2 -4.75 -3.88 -7.68
C LEU A 2 -4.85 -3.90 -9.20
N VAL A 3 -5.99 -3.53 -9.78
CA VAL A 3 -6.15 -3.33 -11.23
C VAL A 3 -7.17 -2.20 -11.42
N PRO A 4 -6.73 -0.94 -11.56
CA PRO A 4 -7.61 0.13 -12.05
C PRO A 4 -8.12 -0.22 -13.46
N PRO A 5 -9.27 0.31 -13.90
CA PRO A 5 -10.03 -0.29 -15.00
C PRO A 5 -9.52 0.12 -16.38
N PHE A 6 -8.21 0.21 -16.61
CA PHE A 6 -7.66 0.39 -17.95
C PHE A 6 -6.31 -0.31 -17.99
N TYR A 7 -6.30 -1.62 -18.26
CA TYR A 7 -5.29 -2.37 -19.05
C TYR A 7 -5.51 -3.87 -18.83
N THR A 8 -5.94 -4.54 -19.90
CA THR A 8 -6.25 -5.97 -19.99
C THR A 8 -4.98 -6.83 -20.06
N GLN A 9 -4.11 -6.79 -19.05
CA GLN A 9 -3.02 -7.76 -18.95
C GLN A 9 -2.86 -8.24 -17.50
N THR A 10 -2.69 -9.55 -17.36
CA THR A 10 -2.43 -10.27 -16.11
C THR A 10 -1.39 -9.53 -15.27
N PRO A 11 -1.64 -9.26 -13.98
CA PRO A 11 -0.73 -8.48 -13.16
C PRO A 11 0.57 -9.27 -12.88
N THR A 12 1.69 -8.80 -13.42
CA THR A 12 3.06 -9.12 -12.96
C THR A 12 3.51 -8.08 -11.92
N HIS A 13 4.65 -8.26 -11.25
CA HIS A 13 5.24 -7.35 -10.24
C HIS A 13 5.33 -5.88 -10.68
N ASN A 14 5.54 -5.64 -11.98
CA ASN A 14 5.47 -4.30 -12.54
C ASN A 14 4.09 -3.67 -12.29
N SER A 15 2.99 -4.42 -12.31
CA SER A 15 1.66 -3.85 -12.07
C SER A 15 1.51 -3.27 -10.65
N LEU A 16 1.96 -3.93 -9.58
CA LEU A 16 1.68 -3.45 -8.22
C LEU A 16 2.63 -2.34 -7.79
N HIS A 17 3.90 -2.42 -8.22
CA HIS A 17 4.90 -1.37 -8.02
C HIS A 17 4.54 -0.12 -8.83
N ASP A 18 4.23 -0.28 -10.12
CA ASP A 18 3.88 0.84 -11.02
C ASP A 18 2.50 1.43 -10.66
N GLN A 19 1.53 0.61 -10.21
CA GLN A 19 0.23 1.09 -9.75
C GLN A 19 0.29 1.73 -8.38
N ALA A 20 1.13 1.26 -7.44
CA ALA A 20 1.29 1.92 -6.14
C ALA A 20 1.66 3.40 -6.32
N GLY A 21 2.39 3.71 -7.40
CA GLY A 21 2.74 5.07 -7.78
C GLY A 21 1.67 5.90 -8.43
N GLN A 22 0.68 5.25 -9.00
CA GLN A 22 -0.51 5.88 -9.54
C GLN A 22 -1.52 6.21 -8.43
N PHE A 23 -1.27 5.82 -7.18
CA PHE A 23 -2.14 6.14 -6.07
C PHE A 23 -1.55 7.23 -5.17
N LYS A 24 -2.34 8.28 -4.95
CA LYS A 24 -2.01 9.37 -4.02
C LYS A 24 -3.03 9.42 -2.88
N LEU A 25 -2.59 9.96 -1.74
CA LEU A 25 -3.44 10.20 -0.59
C LEU A 25 -3.79 11.68 -0.52
N PRO A 26 -5.06 12.06 -0.31
CA PRO A 26 -5.38 13.44 0.02
C PRO A 26 -4.70 13.89 1.32
N GLN A 27 -4.16 15.12 1.37
CA GLN A 27 -3.35 15.63 2.48
C GLN A 27 -4.09 15.64 3.82
N PHE A 28 -5.42 15.80 3.80
CA PHE A 28 -6.26 15.76 5.00
C PHE A 28 -6.32 14.38 5.66
N GLN A 29 -5.98 13.29 4.96
CA GLN A 29 -5.98 11.95 5.55
C GLN A 29 -4.88 11.82 6.61
N ARG A 30 -5.27 11.24 7.76
CA ARG A 30 -4.35 11.00 8.88
C ARG A 30 -3.14 10.16 8.48
N ASP A 31 -2.09 10.24 9.27
CA ASP A 31 -0.92 9.39 9.08
C ASP A 31 -1.23 7.90 9.26
N PHE A 32 -0.28 7.06 8.85
CA PHE A 32 -0.39 5.63 9.10
C PHE A 32 -0.29 5.35 10.60
N VAL A 33 -1.33 4.73 11.17
CA VAL A 33 -1.45 4.50 12.62
C VAL A 33 -1.63 3.02 12.99
N TRP A 34 -1.74 2.13 12.01
CA TRP A 34 -1.92 0.71 12.29
C TRP A 34 -0.68 0.10 12.96
N ASN A 35 -0.93 -0.69 14.01
CA ASN A 35 0.11 -1.44 14.70
C ASN A 35 0.42 -2.77 13.98
N GLU A 36 1.42 -3.47 14.48
CA GLU A 36 1.94 -4.71 13.88
C GLU A 36 0.91 -5.84 13.87
N ALA A 37 0.10 -5.94 14.92
CA ALA A 37 -0.96 -6.95 15.01
C ALA A 37 -2.06 -6.68 13.96
N GLN A 38 -2.45 -5.42 13.75
CA GLN A 38 -3.43 -5.06 12.72
C GLN A 38 -2.91 -5.36 11.31
N VAL A 39 -1.63 -5.09 11.05
CA VAL A 39 -0.98 -5.44 9.78
C VAL A 39 -0.95 -6.95 9.60
N ALA A 40 -0.54 -7.71 10.62
CA ALA A 40 -0.50 -9.17 10.55
C ALA A 40 -1.88 -9.79 10.31
N LEU A 41 -2.92 -9.30 10.98
CA LEU A 41 -4.31 -9.75 10.78
C LEU A 41 -4.83 -9.46 9.37
N LEU A 42 -4.44 -8.33 8.77
CA LEU A 42 -4.79 -8.02 7.38
C LEU A 42 -4.14 -9.01 6.41
N ILE A 43 -2.84 -9.27 6.56
CA ILE A 43 -2.13 -10.20 5.69
C ILE A 43 -2.63 -11.63 5.88
N ASP A 44 -2.95 -12.03 7.11
CA ASP A 44 -3.59 -13.31 7.40
C ASP A 44 -4.98 -13.43 6.75
N SER A 45 -5.79 -12.36 6.78
CA SER A 45 -7.08 -12.32 6.08
C SER A 45 -6.92 -12.50 4.57
N ILE A 46 -5.92 -11.85 3.97
CA ILE A 46 -5.60 -12.03 2.54
C ILE A 46 -5.18 -13.47 2.25
N ALA A 47 -4.30 -14.04 3.06
CA ALA A 47 -3.83 -15.42 2.92
C ALA A 47 -4.93 -16.47 3.06
N ARG A 48 -6.01 -16.14 3.78
CA ARG A 48 -7.23 -16.97 3.93
C ARG A 48 -8.31 -16.67 2.89
N ASN A 49 -8.07 -15.74 1.97
CA ASN A 49 -9.06 -15.24 1.03
C ASN A 49 -10.32 -14.65 1.69
N TYR A 50 -10.17 -14.07 2.88
CA TYR A 50 -11.27 -13.37 3.56
C TYR A 50 -11.45 -11.96 3.00
N PRO A 51 -12.69 -11.43 2.97
CA PRO A 51 -12.93 -10.07 2.49
C PRO A 51 -12.31 -9.04 3.44
N ILE A 52 -11.42 -8.18 2.92
CA ILE A 52 -10.78 -7.10 3.69
C ILE A 52 -11.52 -5.75 3.57
N GLY A 53 -12.68 -5.74 2.90
CA GLY A 53 -13.40 -4.53 2.48
C GLY A 53 -12.87 -3.97 1.16
N SER A 54 -13.53 -2.93 0.65
CA SER A 54 -13.17 -2.27 -0.61
C SER A 54 -12.27 -1.06 -0.40
N LEU A 55 -11.54 -0.66 -1.44
CA LEU A 55 -10.98 0.68 -1.56
C LEU A 55 -12.02 1.63 -2.15
N LEU A 56 -11.98 2.89 -1.76
CA LEU A 56 -12.70 3.95 -2.48
C LEU A 56 -11.66 4.80 -3.20
N LEU A 57 -11.78 4.86 -4.52
CA LEU A 57 -10.87 5.58 -5.40
C LEU A 57 -11.61 6.72 -6.09
N LEU A 58 -10.90 7.79 -6.36
CA LEU A 58 -11.38 8.93 -7.15
C LEU A 58 -10.45 9.11 -8.35
N GLU A 59 -11.05 9.17 -9.54
CA GLU A 59 -10.33 9.49 -10.77
C GLU A 59 -9.82 10.94 -10.75
N PRO A 60 -8.67 11.21 -11.40
CA PRO A 60 -8.24 12.59 -11.62
C PRO A 60 -9.31 13.37 -12.37
N SER A 61 -9.75 14.49 -11.81
CA SER A 61 -10.69 15.40 -12.45
C SER A 61 -10.15 16.83 -12.39
N PRO A 62 -10.17 17.58 -13.52
CA PRO A 62 -9.70 18.97 -13.54
C PRO A 62 -10.50 19.88 -12.59
N ASP A 63 -11.75 19.51 -12.29
CA ASP A 63 -12.65 20.27 -11.42
C ASP A 63 -12.40 20.00 -9.91
N ILE A 64 -11.61 18.97 -9.60
CA ILE A 64 -11.33 18.50 -8.24
C ILE A 64 -9.83 18.55 -7.99
N GLN A 65 -9.37 19.72 -7.54
CA GLN A 65 -8.00 19.92 -7.08
C GLN A 65 -7.95 19.77 -5.57
N LEU A 66 -7.40 18.65 -5.12
CA LEU A 66 -7.10 18.37 -3.71
C LEU A 66 -5.59 18.32 -3.54
N SER A 67 -5.09 18.85 -2.43
CA SER A 67 -3.68 18.68 -2.09
C SER A 67 -3.41 17.21 -1.75
N THR A 68 -2.31 16.67 -2.27
CA THR A 68 -2.00 15.24 -2.21
C THR A 68 -0.66 14.99 -1.54
N ARG A 69 -0.46 13.75 -1.11
CA ARG A 69 0.82 13.23 -0.62
C ARG A 69 0.98 11.78 -1.04
N SER A 70 2.23 11.34 -1.12
CA SER A 70 2.57 9.96 -1.43
C SER A 70 2.13 9.01 -0.29
N LEU A 71 1.92 7.74 -0.64
CA LEU A 71 1.73 6.68 0.34
C LEU A 71 2.91 6.68 1.31
N GLN A 72 2.66 6.39 2.60
CA GLN A 72 3.73 6.32 3.60
C GLN A 72 4.51 5.00 3.47
N ALA A 73 5.14 4.76 2.33
CA ALA A 73 5.93 3.60 2.02
C ALA A 73 7.24 4.06 1.38
N ALA A 74 8.36 3.48 1.82
CA ALA A 74 9.66 3.67 1.20
C ALA A 74 9.79 2.67 0.06
N ILE A 75 9.17 3.01 -1.07
CA ILE A 75 9.39 2.30 -2.33
C ILE A 75 10.51 3.09 -3.05
N ALA A 76 11.56 2.39 -3.48
CA ALA A 76 12.83 2.99 -3.89
C ALA A 76 12.75 3.98 -5.09
N ASP A 77 11.65 3.95 -5.85
CA ASP A 77 11.54 4.68 -7.13
C ASP A 77 10.62 5.92 -7.09
N PHE A 78 10.07 6.32 -5.93
CA PHE A 78 9.18 7.49 -5.84
C PHE A 78 9.88 8.84 -5.71
N GLU A 79 11.18 8.84 -5.44
CA GLU A 79 11.92 10.09 -5.17
C GLU A 79 12.10 10.98 -6.41
N HIS A 80 11.78 10.50 -7.62
CA HIS A 80 11.94 11.31 -8.85
C HIS A 80 10.76 12.24 -9.17
N ALA A 81 9.53 11.92 -8.78
CA ALA A 81 8.35 12.70 -9.18
C ALA A 81 8.08 13.92 -8.27
N ASP A 82 8.41 13.83 -6.98
CA ASP A 82 8.12 14.91 -6.02
C ASP A 82 9.14 16.09 -6.11
N SER A 83 10.18 15.97 -6.95
CA SER A 83 11.22 17.00 -7.12
C SER A 83 10.88 18.12 -8.14
N ILE A 84 9.82 17.95 -8.95
CA ILE A 84 9.51 18.90 -10.05
C ILE A 84 8.53 20.00 -9.63
N ASN A 85 7.69 19.80 -8.61
CA ASN A 85 6.64 20.77 -8.24
C ASN A 85 7.08 21.86 -7.25
N ASN A 86 8.37 21.94 -6.89
CA ASN A 86 8.91 22.94 -5.97
C ASN A 86 10.11 23.71 -6.55
N GLN A 87 10.02 24.16 -7.82
CA GLN A 87 10.89 25.23 -8.31
C GLN A 87 10.08 26.39 -8.86
N ASN A 88 10.14 27.46 -8.07
CA ASN A 88 9.84 28.87 -8.32
C ASN A 88 9.67 29.27 -9.80
N PHE A 89 8.56 29.98 -10.05
CA PHE A 89 8.39 30.91 -11.16
C PHE A 89 9.53 31.95 -11.15
N GLU A 90 10.44 31.87 -12.13
CA GLU A 90 11.08 33.06 -12.71
C GLU A 90 11.06 32.95 -14.24
N LEU A 91 10.54 34.02 -14.86
CA LEU A 91 10.41 34.21 -16.29
C LEU A 91 11.76 34.62 -16.87
N ASP A 92 12.21 33.92 -17.93
CA ASP A 92 12.66 34.50 -19.21
C ASP A 92 13.49 33.47 -19.98
N ASN A 93 13.00 33.06 -21.15
CA ASN A 93 13.78 33.03 -22.39
C ASN A 93 12.90 32.59 -23.57
N LYS A 94 12.85 33.46 -24.58
CA LYS A 94 12.29 33.20 -25.90
C LYS A 94 13.25 32.29 -26.68
N ASP A 95 12.68 31.49 -27.57
CA ASP A 95 13.34 30.73 -28.64
C ASP A 95 13.93 29.35 -28.25
N ALA A 96 13.05 28.32 -28.20
CA ALA A 96 13.45 26.93 -28.42
C ALA A 96 12.28 26.14 -29.07
N PRO A 97 12.55 25.27 -30.08
CA PRO A 97 11.52 24.67 -30.92
C PRO A 97 10.72 23.59 -30.19
N SER A 98 9.42 23.58 -30.44
CA SER A 98 8.45 22.62 -29.92
C SER A 98 8.71 21.22 -30.46
N ASN A 99 9.12 20.30 -29.57
CA ASN A 99 8.80 18.88 -29.73
C ASN A 99 8.63 18.29 -28.33
N LYS A 100 7.40 18.38 -27.80
CA LYS A 100 6.98 17.65 -26.60
C LYS A 100 6.31 16.37 -27.08
N ASP A 101 7.08 15.30 -27.17
CA ASP A 101 6.54 13.95 -27.03
C ASP A 101 6.02 13.85 -25.59
N VAL A 102 4.73 14.14 -25.42
CA VAL A 102 4.02 14.01 -24.16
C VAL A 102 3.93 12.52 -23.86
N THR A 103 4.77 12.06 -22.94
CA THR A 103 4.52 10.80 -22.23
C THR A 103 3.13 10.93 -21.58
N PRO A 104 2.22 9.95 -21.72
CA PRO A 104 0.89 10.06 -21.13
C PRO A 104 1.06 10.25 -19.62
N GLU A 105 0.67 11.41 -19.10
CA GLU A 105 0.65 11.68 -17.67
C GLU A 105 -0.13 10.54 -17.00
N ALA A 106 0.54 9.75 -16.16
CA ALA A 106 -0.09 8.65 -15.46
C ALA A 106 -1.25 9.23 -14.62
N GLN A 107 -2.47 8.81 -14.91
CA GLN A 107 -3.65 9.25 -14.16
C GLN A 107 -3.51 8.85 -12.69
N GLU A 108 -3.26 9.83 -11.81
CA GLU A 108 -3.07 9.62 -10.38
C GLU A 108 -4.43 9.46 -9.65
N PHE A 109 -4.82 8.23 -9.31
CA PHE A 109 -6.03 7.96 -8.53
C PHE A 109 -5.85 8.40 -7.08
N LEU A 110 -6.87 9.06 -6.53
CA LEU A 110 -6.90 9.44 -5.12
C LEU A 110 -7.58 8.35 -4.28
N ILE A 111 -6.90 7.89 -3.24
CA ILE A 111 -7.48 6.93 -2.28
C ILE A 111 -8.29 7.71 -1.25
N LEU A 112 -9.61 7.56 -1.29
CA LEU A 112 -10.52 8.19 -0.34
C LEU A 112 -10.79 7.31 0.89
N ASP A 113 -10.83 5.98 0.74
CA ASP A 113 -10.95 5.04 1.85
C ASP A 113 -10.04 3.82 1.66
N GLY A 114 -9.66 3.19 2.78
CA GLY A 114 -8.80 2.01 2.78
C GLY A 114 -7.31 2.31 2.79
N GLN A 115 -6.92 3.58 3.02
CA GLN A 115 -5.52 4.03 3.12
C GLN A 115 -4.65 3.11 3.98
N GLN A 116 -5.11 2.76 5.20
CA GLN A 116 -4.32 1.96 6.14
C GLN A 116 -4.14 0.52 5.64
N ARG A 117 -5.16 -0.06 4.99
CA ARG A 117 -5.08 -1.40 4.38
C ARG A 117 -4.08 -1.42 3.24
N LEU A 118 -4.24 -0.50 2.28
CA LEU A 118 -3.37 -0.42 1.11
C LEU A 118 -1.92 -0.15 1.50
N THR A 119 -1.69 0.81 2.41
CA THR A 119 -0.33 1.11 2.90
C THR A 119 0.30 -0.12 3.58
N SER A 120 -0.48 -0.90 4.32
CA SER A 120 0.00 -2.13 4.96
C SER A 120 0.41 -3.19 3.93
N ILE A 121 -0.45 -3.42 2.93
CA ILE A 121 -0.18 -4.37 1.83
C ILE A 121 1.12 -3.99 1.12
N VAL A 122 1.25 -2.73 0.71
CA VAL A 122 2.44 -2.20 0.05
C VAL A 122 3.68 -2.37 0.93
N ARG A 123 3.61 -1.98 2.20
CA ARG A 123 4.75 -2.07 3.14
C ARG A 123 5.25 -3.50 3.33
N VAL A 124 4.36 -4.48 3.32
CA VAL A 124 4.69 -5.90 3.53
C VAL A 124 5.13 -6.57 2.23
N LEU A 125 4.26 -6.55 1.21
CA LEU A 125 4.43 -7.35 0.00
C LEU A 125 5.33 -6.71 -1.05
N LEU A 126 5.64 -5.41 -0.93
CA LEU A 126 6.67 -4.75 -1.76
C LEU A 126 7.93 -4.44 -0.97
N ASN A 127 8.08 -5.01 0.24
CA ASN A 127 9.17 -4.69 1.17
C ASN A 127 9.37 -3.17 1.31
N ALA A 128 8.29 -2.40 1.35
CA ALA A 128 8.32 -0.93 1.30
C ALA A 128 8.17 -0.25 2.67
N ASN A 129 8.31 -0.99 3.77
CA ASN A 129 8.33 -0.37 5.09
C ASN A 129 9.65 0.40 5.33
N PRO A 130 9.64 1.66 5.79
CA PRO A 130 10.86 2.46 5.91
C PRO A 130 11.88 1.93 6.93
N SER A 131 11.44 1.20 7.96
CA SER A 131 12.30 0.83 9.09
C SER A 131 12.24 -0.64 9.47
N LYS A 132 11.58 -1.47 8.66
CA LYS A 132 11.35 -2.88 8.96
C LYS A 132 11.40 -3.74 7.71
N THR A 133 11.67 -5.02 7.92
CA THR A 133 11.47 -6.07 6.93
C THR A 133 10.49 -7.09 7.47
N TYR A 134 9.54 -7.49 6.63
CA TYR A 134 8.54 -8.51 6.94
C TYR A 134 8.98 -9.87 6.41
N TRP A 135 8.63 -10.92 7.16
CA TRP A 135 8.98 -12.29 6.87
C TRP A 135 7.79 -13.21 7.08
N PHE A 136 7.72 -14.28 6.30
CA PHE A 136 6.75 -15.36 6.47
C PHE A 136 7.44 -16.61 7.00
N ASP A 137 6.94 -17.12 8.12
CA ASP A 137 7.45 -18.31 8.79
C ASP A 137 6.84 -19.57 8.16
N LEU A 138 7.63 -20.28 7.37
CA LEU A 138 7.21 -21.49 6.67
C LEU A 138 6.77 -22.61 7.62
N GLY A 139 7.42 -22.73 8.77
CA GLY A 139 7.09 -23.73 9.77
C GLY A 139 5.71 -23.48 10.38
N GLU A 140 5.45 -22.23 10.79
CA GLU A 140 4.14 -21.84 11.33
C GLU A 140 3.03 -21.98 10.29
N ILE A 141 3.26 -21.60 9.02
CA ILE A 141 2.25 -21.81 7.98
C ILE A 141 1.91 -23.31 7.84
N TYR A 142 2.91 -24.18 7.89
CA TYR A 142 2.68 -25.62 7.78
C TYR A 142 1.96 -26.21 9.01
N GLU A 143 2.36 -25.78 10.20
CA GLU A 143 1.93 -26.38 11.48
C GLU A 143 0.61 -25.79 11.97
N SER A 144 0.46 -24.46 11.98
CA SER A 144 -0.56 -23.75 12.75
C SER A 144 -1.51 -22.88 11.92
N PHE A 145 -1.36 -22.81 10.58
CA PHE A 145 -2.23 -21.97 9.73
C PHE A 145 -3.73 -22.28 9.86
N HIS A 146 -4.09 -23.53 10.13
CA HIS A 146 -5.47 -23.96 10.34
C HIS A 146 -6.09 -23.46 11.66
N GLU A 147 -5.29 -22.94 12.59
CA GLU A 147 -5.74 -22.43 13.89
C GLU A 147 -6.17 -20.95 13.87
N GLU A 148 -6.26 -20.33 12.68
CA GLU A 148 -6.67 -18.93 12.51
C GLU A 148 -5.79 -17.91 13.25
N ARG A 149 -4.49 -18.22 13.36
CA ARG A 149 -3.48 -17.33 13.96
C ARG A 149 -2.64 -16.64 12.91
N SER A 150 -2.29 -15.39 13.17
CA SER A 150 -1.40 -14.55 12.33
C SER A 150 0.07 -14.62 12.75
N ASP A 151 0.45 -15.58 13.61
CA ASP A 151 1.80 -15.67 14.17
C ASP A 151 2.87 -15.96 13.11
N TRP A 152 2.48 -16.47 11.96
CA TRP A 152 3.38 -16.75 10.85
C TRP A 152 3.91 -15.49 10.14
N ILE A 153 3.29 -14.32 10.37
CA ILE A 153 3.82 -13.03 9.93
C ILE A 153 4.81 -12.50 10.97
N LYS A 154 6.08 -12.40 10.57
CA LYS A 154 7.17 -11.93 11.42
C LYS A 154 7.73 -10.61 10.88
N GLN A 155 8.42 -9.88 11.72
CA GLN A 155 9.09 -8.64 11.34
C GLN A 155 10.36 -8.42 12.13
N THR A 156 11.30 -7.70 11.52
CA THR A 156 12.58 -7.34 12.12
C THR A 156 12.81 -5.85 11.97
N LYS A 157 13.53 -5.24 12.91
CA LYS A 157 13.97 -3.85 12.79
C LYS A 157 15.04 -3.72 11.71
N GLY A 158 14.97 -2.64 10.95
CA GLY A 158 15.84 -2.35 9.81
C GLY A 158 15.41 -3.04 8.53
N LYS A 159 15.96 -2.55 7.41
CA LYS A 159 15.92 -3.23 6.11
C LYS A 159 16.92 -4.39 6.10
N SER A 160 16.56 -5.46 5.42
CA SER A 160 17.40 -6.65 5.23
C SER A 160 17.51 -6.99 3.75
N GLU A 161 18.75 -7.10 3.28
CA GLU A 161 19.07 -7.59 1.93
C GLU A 161 18.89 -9.11 1.82
N ASP A 162 19.03 -9.83 2.95
CA ASP A 162 18.82 -11.28 2.97
C ASP A 162 17.39 -11.65 2.55
N THR A 163 17.29 -12.68 1.70
CA THR A 163 16.00 -13.24 1.25
C THR A 163 15.40 -14.22 2.25
N THR A 164 16.23 -14.80 3.13
CA THR A 164 15.79 -15.77 4.15
C THR A 164 16.45 -15.55 5.49
N ARG A 165 15.81 -16.03 6.56
CA ARG A 165 16.28 -15.99 7.94
C ARG A 165 15.98 -17.28 8.68
N ASN A 166 16.54 -17.41 9.88
CA ASN A 166 16.31 -18.55 10.78
C ASN A 166 16.54 -19.89 10.07
N ASN A 167 17.74 -20.05 9.47
CA ASN A 167 18.14 -21.24 8.71
C ASN A 167 17.16 -21.57 7.55
N GLY A 168 16.61 -20.55 6.90
CA GLY A 168 15.67 -20.70 5.78
C GLY A 168 14.21 -20.87 6.20
N ARG A 169 13.90 -20.91 7.50
CA ARG A 169 12.51 -21.02 7.99
C ARG A 169 11.69 -19.77 7.69
N TRP A 170 12.31 -18.60 7.70
CA TRP A 170 11.64 -17.33 7.40
C TRP A 170 12.06 -16.87 6.01
N ILE A 171 11.09 -16.52 5.18
CA ILE A 171 11.31 -15.95 3.85
C ILE A 171 10.84 -14.50 3.82
N ARG A 172 11.52 -13.63 3.07
CA ARG A 172 11.12 -12.22 2.95
C ARG A 172 9.78 -12.12 2.22
N ALA A 173 8.87 -11.29 2.73
CA ALA A 173 7.47 -11.28 2.31
C ALA A 173 7.23 -10.83 0.85
N ASP A 174 8.13 -10.01 0.30
CA ASP A 174 8.10 -9.53 -1.09
C ASP A 174 8.30 -10.63 -2.13
N LEU A 175 9.04 -11.69 -1.77
CA LEU A 175 9.35 -12.79 -2.68
C LEU A 175 8.10 -13.56 -3.14
N ILE A 176 6.97 -13.41 -2.42
CA ILE A 176 5.72 -14.11 -2.71
C ILE A 176 5.10 -13.63 -4.03
N LEU A 177 5.21 -12.35 -4.37
CA LEU A 177 4.40 -11.76 -5.45
C LEU A 177 4.74 -12.33 -6.83
N GLU A 178 5.99 -12.70 -7.06
CA GLU A 178 6.52 -13.21 -8.34
C GLU A 178 6.70 -14.73 -8.37
N GLY A 179 6.43 -15.43 -7.26
CA GLY A 179 6.74 -16.85 -7.17
C GLY A 179 8.22 -17.15 -6.86
N GLU A 180 9.05 -16.14 -6.55
CA GLU A 180 10.46 -16.31 -6.22
C GLU A 180 10.67 -17.15 -4.95
N GLU A 181 9.65 -17.23 -4.09
CA GLU A 181 9.68 -18.02 -2.86
C GLU A 181 9.83 -19.52 -3.08
N GLN A 182 9.41 -20.03 -4.25
CA GLN A 182 9.24 -21.46 -4.49
C GLN A 182 10.51 -22.26 -4.20
N GLN A 183 11.66 -21.78 -4.68
CA GLN A 183 12.96 -22.43 -4.45
C GLN A 183 13.33 -22.48 -2.96
N TYR A 184 12.98 -21.45 -2.19
CA TYR A 184 13.27 -21.37 -0.76
C TYR A 184 12.37 -22.30 0.05
N VAL A 185 11.08 -22.36 -0.31
CA VAL A 185 10.10 -23.27 0.29
C VAL A 185 10.52 -24.74 0.09
N ILE A 186 10.84 -25.12 -1.14
CA ILE A 186 11.28 -26.48 -1.48
C ILE A 186 12.56 -26.82 -0.70
N LYS A 187 13.57 -25.95 -0.77
CA LYS A 187 14.85 -26.15 -0.08
C LYS A 187 14.67 -26.27 1.43
N TYR A 188 13.79 -25.47 2.03
CA TYR A 188 13.54 -25.49 3.46
C TYR A 188 12.95 -26.84 3.89
N PHE A 189 11.85 -27.28 3.30
CA PHE A 189 11.18 -28.51 3.75
C PHE A 189 11.96 -29.77 3.43
N LEU A 190 12.64 -29.86 2.27
CA LEU A 190 13.50 -31.01 1.96
C LEU A 190 14.70 -31.12 2.91
N LYS A 191 15.19 -30.00 3.44
CA LYS A 191 16.30 -29.99 4.41
C LYS A 191 15.87 -30.37 5.82
N HIS A 192 14.65 -30.01 6.23
CA HIS A 192 14.22 -30.10 7.63
C HIS A 192 13.25 -31.23 7.93
N LEU A 193 12.62 -31.83 6.91
CA LEU A 193 11.76 -33.00 7.05
C LEU A 193 12.47 -34.23 6.48
N GLN A 194 12.55 -35.29 7.26
CA GLN A 194 13.24 -36.53 6.87
C GLN A 194 12.41 -37.37 5.89
N GLU A 195 11.09 -37.34 6.03
CA GLU A 195 10.16 -38.08 5.19
C GLU A 195 9.78 -37.25 3.95
N GLU A 196 10.08 -37.79 2.77
CA GLU A 196 9.82 -37.12 1.48
C GLU A 196 8.33 -36.79 1.30
N GLU A 197 7.44 -37.71 1.62
CA GLU A 197 5.99 -37.49 1.50
C GLU A 197 5.53 -36.32 2.36
N ARG A 198 6.01 -36.25 3.61
CA ARG A 198 5.68 -35.15 4.53
C ARG A 198 6.25 -33.81 4.04
N ALA A 199 7.45 -33.82 3.48
CA ALA A 199 8.06 -32.64 2.88
C ALA A 199 7.22 -32.12 1.70
N MET A 200 6.80 -33.01 0.80
CA MET A 200 5.96 -32.67 -0.34
C MET A 200 4.59 -32.12 0.09
N GLN A 201 3.96 -32.70 1.11
CA GLN A 201 2.73 -32.18 1.68
C GLN A 201 2.91 -30.76 2.26
N ALA A 202 4.02 -30.51 2.96
CA ALA A 202 4.32 -29.20 3.52
C ALA A 202 4.53 -28.14 2.42
N ILE A 203 5.32 -28.47 1.40
CA ILE A 203 5.55 -27.61 0.23
C ILE A 203 4.21 -27.26 -0.44
N GLN A 204 3.35 -28.25 -0.70
CA GLN A 204 2.04 -28.01 -1.32
C GLN A 204 1.13 -27.14 -0.46
N LYS A 205 1.09 -27.36 0.87
CA LYS A 205 0.28 -26.54 1.79
C LYS A 205 0.71 -25.08 1.76
N VAL A 206 2.00 -24.82 1.94
CA VAL A 206 2.56 -23.46 1.93
C VAL A 206 2.36 -22.80 0.57
N HIS A 207 2.58 -23.54 -0.52
CA HIS A 207 2.36 -23.04 -1.87
C HIS A 207 0.91 -22.56 -2.09
N ARG A 208 -0.10 -23.31 -1.62
CA ARG A 208 -1.51 -22.87 -1.72
C ARG A 208 -1.80 -21.56 -0.99
N VAL A 209 -1.18 -21.34 0.17
CA VAL A 209 -1.32 -20.09 0.92
C VAL A 209 -0.73 -18.93 0.11
N PHE A 210 0.47 -19.10 -0.43
CA PHE A 210 1.12 -18.06 -1.24
C PHE A 210 0.44 -17.80 -2.58
N GLU A 211 -0.09 -18.83 -3.23
CA GLU A 211 -0.96 -18.67 -4.41
C GLU A 211 -2.21 -17.84 -4.07
N THR A 212 -2.80 -18.06 -2.88
CA THR A 212 -3.97 -17.28 -2.45
C THR A 212 -3.60 -15.80 -2.29
N ILE A 213 -2.44 -15.50 -1.69
CA ILE A 213 -1.94 -14.12 -1.57
C ILE A 213 -1.72 -13.51 -2.96
N ARG A 214 -1.01 -14.20 -3.86
CA ARG A 214 -0.72 -13.69 -5.23
C ARG A 214 -1.99 -13.36 -6.01
N ASN A 215 -2.99 -14.24 -5.93
CA ASN A 215 -4.22 -14.12 -6.70
C ASN A 215 -5.30 -13.29 -6.01
N TYR A 216 -5.06 -12.77 -4.79
CA TYR A 216 -6.04 -11.97 -4.09
C TYR A 216 -6.34 -10.67 -4.84
N GLN A 217 -7.63 -10.37 -5.01
CA GLN A 217 -8.11 -9.15 -5.67
C GLN A 217 -8.75 -8.25 -4.63
N VAL A 218 -8.23 -7.03 -4.47
CA VAL A 218 -8.83 -6.04 -3.58
C VAL A 218 -9.99 -5.37 -4.31
N PRO A 219 -11.24 -5.49 -3.81
CA PRO A 219 -12.37 -4.79 -4.39
C PRO A 219 -12.16 -3.27 -4.30
N TYR A 220 -12.63 -2.53 -5.30
CA TYR A 220 -12.65 -1.07 -5.23
C TYR A 220 -13.93 -0.49 -5.82
N ILE A 221 -14.28 0.69 -5.34
CA ILE A 221 -15.33 1.55 -5.89
C ILE A 221 -14.62 2.75 -6.49
N LEU A 222 -14.98 3.10 -7.72
CA LEU A 222 -14.38 4.22 -8.45
C LEU A 222 -15.39 5.36 -8.59
N LEU A 223 -14.99 6.56 -8.21
CA LEU A 223 -15.74 7.79 -8.41
C LEU A 223 -15.10 8.57 -9.57
N GLU A 224 -15.91 8.94 -10.55
CA GLU A 224 -15.46 9.69 -11.74
C GLU A 224 -15.35 11.21 -11.47
N GLY A 225 -15.83 11.69 -10.31
CA GLY A 225 -15.72 13.09 -9.90
C GLY A 225 -16.70 14.06 -10.56
N GLN A 226 -17.67 13.57 -11.34
CA GLN A 226 -18.69 14.42 -12.00
C GLN A 226 -19.58 15.19 -11.00
N GLU A 227 -19.68 14.69 -9.77
CA GLU A 227 -20.55 15.20 -8.71
C GLU A 227 -19.96 16.44 -8.00
N GLY A 228 -18.70 16.79 -8.30
CA GLY A 228 -17.97 17.89 -7.70
C GLY A 228 -17.42 17.59 -6.30
N VAL A 229 -16.53 18.48 -5.83
CA VAL A 229 -15.78 18.30 -4.57
C VAL A 229 -16.69 18.13 -3.36
N GLU A 230 -17.82 18.85 -3.29
CA GLU A 230 -18.73 18.81 -2.13
C GLU A 230 -19.38 17.43 -1.95
N ALA A 231 -19.76 16.75 -3.04
CA ALA A 231 -20.32 15.40 -2.99
C ALA A 231 -19.26 14.39 -2.52
N ILE A 232 -18.04 14.49 -3.05
CA ILE A 232 -16.91 13.65 -2.65
C ILE A 232 -16.60 13.82 -1.16
N CYS A 233 -16.61 15.06 -0.67
CA CYS A 233 -16.43 15.37 0.74
C CYS A 233 -17.49 14.67 1.60
N ARG A 234 -18.76 14.74 1.21
CA ARG A 234 -19.86 14.07 1.93
C ARG A 234 -19.73 12.55 1.89
N ILE A 235 -19.38 11.96 0.74
CA ILE A 235 -19.17 10.52 0.62
C ILE A 235 -18.05 10.08 1.57
N PHE A 236 -16.94 10.82 1.56
CA PHE A 236 -15.80 10.58 2.43
C PHE A 236 -16.18 10.72 3.91
N GLU A 237 -16.87 11.79 4.31
CA GLU A 237 -17.36 11.99 5.69
C GLU A 237 -18.31 10.86 6.12
N THR A 238 -19.23 10.45 5.24
CA THR A 238 -20.21 9.40 5.52
C THR A 238 -19.52 8.06 5.78
N ILE A 239 -18.53 7.70 4.97
CA ILE A 239 -17.79 6.44 5.12
C ILE A 239 -16.87 6.47 6.34
N ASN A 240 -16.27 7.63 6.64
CA ASN A 240 -15.38 7.79 7.81
C ASN A 240 -16.14 8.07 9.13
N SER A 241 -17.47 8.19 9.12
CA SER A 241 -18.27 8.57 10.29
C SER A 241 -18.29 7.53 11.42
N THR A 242 -17.88 6.28 11.16
CA THR A 242 -17.66 5.22 12.15
C THR A 242 -16.23 5.19 12.72
N GLY A 243 -15.33 6.06 12.23
CA GLY A 243 -13.99 6.32 12.75
C GLY A 243 -13.83 7.76 13.29
N THR A 244 -12.60 8.19 13.57
CA THR A 244 -12.31 9.58 13.97
C THR A 244 -12.84 10.54 12.91
N ARG A 245 -13.84 11.36 13.26
CA ARG A 245 -14.53 12.27 12.33
C ARG A 245 -13.54 13.22 11.68
N LEU A 246 -13.45 13.19 10.35
CA LEU A 246 -12.92 14.31 9.58
C LEU A 246 -13.99 15.39 9.48
N THR A 247 -13.54 16.63 9.56
CA THR A 247 -14.42 17.81 9.55
C THR A 247 -14.32 18.52 8.21
N THR A 248 -15.37 19.27 7.85
CA THR A 248 -15.37 20.17 6.68
C THR A 248 -14.17 21.16 6.72
N PHE A 249 -13.63 21.45 7.91
CA PHE A 249 -12.42 22.23 8.09
C PHE A 249 -11.17 21.52 7.54
N ASP A 250 -10.99 20.21 7.79
CA ASP A 250 -9.84 19.45 7.28
C ASP A 250 -9.80 19.45 5.74
N LEU A 251 -10.98 19.42 5.11
CA LEU A 251 -11.14 19.51 3.66
C LEU A 251 -10.89 20.93 3.12
N ALA A 252 -11.37 21.96 3.82
CA ALA A 252 -11.10 23.35 3.47
C ALA A 252 -9.60 23.68 3.53
N VAL A 253 -8.89 23.16 4.53
CA VAL A 253 -7.43 23.27 4.63
C VAL A 253 -6.75 22.62 3.43
N ALA A 254 -7.10 21.38 3.10
CA ALA A 254 -6.47 20.67 1.98
C ALA A 254 -6.79 21.26 0.59
N ARG A 255 -7.88 22.03 0.44
CA ARG A 255 -8.23 22.70 -0.82
C ARG A 255 -7.62 24.11 -0.93
N TYR A 256 -7.68 24.89 0.14
CA TYR A 256 -7.36 26.33 0.08
C TYR A 256 -6.04 26.71 0.74
N PHE A 257 -5.48 25.84 1.58
CA PHE A 257 -4.24 26.11 2.33
C PHE A 257 -3.31 24.89 2.40
N PRO A 258 -2.77 24.42 1.25
CA PRO A 258 -1.80 23.31 1.22
C PRO A 258 -0.52 23.58 2.04
N TYR A 259 -0.11 24.85 2.09
CA TYR A 259 1.06 25.32 2.82
C TYR A 259 0.79 26.67 3.49
N PRO A 260 1.21 26.85 4.76
CA PRO A 260 1.66 25.79 5.67
C PRO A 260 0.53 24.82 6.00
N ASP A 261 0.84 23.57 6.38
CA ASP A 261 -0.17 22.59 6.79
C ASP A 261 -0.90 23.10 8.04
N LEU A 262 -2.08 23.69 7.83
CA LEU A 262 -2.86 24.31 8.90
C LEU A 262 -3.37 23.28 9.90
N ARG A 263 -3.48 22.00 9.51
CA ARG A 263 -3.84 20.93 10.43
C ARG A 263 -2.71 20.64 11.40
N ASP A 264 -1.47 20.57 10.90
CA ASP A 264 -0.30 20.37 11.75
C ASP A 264 -0.10 21.57 12.70
N LEU A 265 -0.30 22.79 12.20
CA LEU A 265 -0.33 24.00 13.05
C LEU A 265 -1.44 23.96 14.10
N PHE A 266 -2.65 23.55 13.73
CA PHE A 266 -3.79 23.44 14.64
C PHE A 266 -3.56 22.37 15.72
N LEU A 267 -3.01 21.21 15.36
CA LEU A 267 -2.66 20.15 16.30
C LEU A 267 -1.54 20.58 17.26
N ARG A 268 -0.52 21.30 16.78
CA ARG A 268 0.52 21.89 17.63
C ARG A 268 -0.05 22.87 18.64
N VAL A 269 -0.93 23.77 18.19
CA VAL A 269 -1.61 24.73 19.07
C VAL A 269 -2.49 24.02 20.11
N LEU A 270 -3.20 22.95 19.74
CA LEU A 270 -3.98 22.15 20.69
C LEU A 270 -3.12 21.41 21.72
N LEU A 271 -1.92 20.96 21.34
CA LEU A 271 -0.95 20.36 22.26
C LEU A 271 -0.33 21.40 23.20
N ASP A 272 -0.09 22.61 22.72
CA ASP A 272 0.45 23.73 23.50
C ASP A 272 -0.58 24.33 24.48
N LEU A 273 -1.87 24.13 24.22
CA LEU A 273 -2.94 24.65 25.09
C LEU A 273 -3.19 23.81 26.36
N GLY A 274 -2.65 22.58 26.45
CA GLY A 274 -2.86 21.69 27.60
C GLY A 274 -4.34 21.38 27.90
N PRO A 275 -4.64 20.47 28.85
CA PRO A 275 -6.02 20.29 29.33
C PRO A 275 -6.53 21.50 30.13
#